data_AF-A0A969EW01-F1
#
_entry.id   AF-A0A969EW01-F1
#
_cell.length_a   1.000
_cell.length_b   1.000
_cell.length_c   1.000
_cell.angle_alpha   90.00
_cell.angle_beta   90.00
_cell.angle_gamma   90.00
#
_symmetry.space_group_name_H-M   'P 1'
#
loop_
_entity.id
_entity.type
_entity.pdbx_description
1 polymer ?
#
loop_
_entity_poly.entity_id
_entity_poly.type
_entity_poly.pdbx_seq_one_letter_code
_entity_poly.pdbx_strand_id
1 'polypeptide(L)'
;MARCSAIELEIVGLRPATDANGVAFSLGDQQYTCNLVQREQVQELQIRNPQGEVLIIQKGQRRGTLSKLLQSPIEIDVTDAAYYDLVKTAAQAWAKEKV
;
A
#
# COMPACT_ATOMS: atom_id res chain seq x y z
N MET A 1 0.38 46.98 11.54
CA MET A 1 -0.42 46.64 10.34
C MET A 1 0.23 45.44 9.66
N ALA A 2 -0.32 44.25 9.84
CA ALA A 2 0.18 43.02 9.22
C ALA A 2 -0.33 42.96 7.76
N ARG A 3 0.59 42.92 6.80
CA ARG A 3 0.27 42.63 5.40
C ARG A 3 0.35 41.12 5.22
N CYS A 4 -0.79 40.47 5.03
CA CYS A 4 -0.85 39.11 4.50
C CYS A 4 -0.43 39.18 3.03
N SER A 5 0.76 38.67 2.71
CA SER A 5 1.07 38.32 1.32
C SER A 5 0.48 36.94 1.08
N ALA A 6 -0.50 36.88 0.18
CA ALA A 6 -1.11 35.64 -0.29
C ALA A 6 -0.03 34.77 -0.94
N ILE A 7 0.03 33.50 -0.52
CA ILE A 7 0.87 32.50 -1.16
C ILE A 7 0.02 31.88 -2.26
N GLU A 8 0.31 32.23 -3.52
CA GLU A 8 -0.21 31.49 -4.67
C GLU A 8 0.55 30.16 -4.73
N LEU A 9 -0.11 29.05 -4.35
CA LEU A 9 0.43 27.72 -4.62
C LEU A 9 0.19 27.42 -6.10
N GLU A 10 1.26 27.46 -6.89
CA GLU A 10 1.32 26.73 -8.15
C GLU A 10 1.12 25.24 -7.82
N ILE A 11 0.05 24.64 -8.35
CA ILE A 11 -0.25 23.22 -8.18
C ILE A 11 0.75 22.44 -9.03
N VAL A 12 1.97 22.27 -8.51
CA VAL A 12 2.85 21.20 -8.95
C VAL A 12 2.11 19.91 -8.64
N GLY A 13 1.81 19.13 -9.70
CA GLY A 13 1.05 17.90 -9.59
C GLY A 13 1.56 17.03 -8.46
N LEU A 14 0.82 17.04 -7.35
CA LEU A 14 1.00 16.12 -6.23
C LEU A 14 0.71 14.73 -6.80
N ARG A 15 1.75 14.04 -7.27
CA ARG A 15 1.71 12.59 -7.29
C ARG A 15 1.62 12.20 -5.81
N PRO A 16 0.50 11.64 -5.32
CA PRO A 16 0.46 11.13 -3.96
C PRO A 16 1.66 10.21 -3.81
N ALA A 17 2.38 10.32 -2.69
CA ALA A 17 3.64 9.64 -2.43
C ALA A 17 3.57 8.14 -2.81
N THR A 18 3.87 7.86 -4.08
CA THR A 18 4.30 6.57 -4.56
C THR A 18 5.68 6.45 -3.97
N ASP A 19 5.80 5.72 -2.87
CA ASP A 19 7.07 5.11 -2.52
C ASP A 19 7.60 4.51 -3.83
N ALA A 20 8.68 5.08 -4.37
CA ALA A 20 9.09 4.92 -5.77
C ALA A 20 9.56 3.49 -6.14
N ASN A 21 9.27 2.50 -5.29
CA ASN A 21 9.70 1.10 -5.36
C ASN A 21 8.54 0.09 -5.32
N GLY A 22 7.29 0.54 -5.45
CA GLY A 22 6.12 -0.36 -5.49
C GLY A 22 5.66 -0.71 -6.91
N VAL A 23 5.11 -1.91 -7.07
CA VAL A 23 4.49 -2.40 -8.31
C VAL A 23 3.01 -2.08 -8.29
N ALA A 24 2.52 -1.39 -9.32
CA ALA A 24 1.10 -1.13 -9.49
C ALA A 24 0.37 -2.36 -10.02
N PHE A 25 -0.84 -2.63 -9.53
CA PHE A 25 -1.70 -3.69 -10.05
C PHE A 25 -3.18 -3.33 -9.85
N SER A 26 -4.05 -4.02 -10.58
CA SER A 26 -5.51 -3.80 -10.50
C SER A 26 -6.21 -5.04 -9.99
N LEU A 27 -7.25 -4.84 -9.19
CA LEU A 27 -8.20 -5.88 -8.78
C LEU A 27 -9.61 -5.33 -8.94
N GLY A 28 -10.37 -5.90 -9.88
CA GLY A 28 -11.59 -5.25 -10.38
C GLY A 28 -11.27 -3.86 -10.93
N ASP A 29 -12.05 -2.86 -10.51
CA ASP A 29 -11.89 -1.46 -10.93
C ASP A 29 -10.94 -0.65 -10.01
N GLN A 30 -10.33 -1.28 -9.00
CA GLN A 30 -9.49 -0.62 -8.02
C GLN A 30 -8.00 -0.76 -8.36
N GLN A 31 -7.26 0.35 -8.24
CA GLN A 31 -5.81 0.41 -8.43
C GLN A 31 -5.10 0.31 -7.09
N TYR A 32 -4.14 -0.60 -7.00
CA TYR A 32 -3.33 -0.83 -5.82
C TYR A 32 -1.86 -0.68 -6.14
N THR A 33 -1.06 -0.56 -5.10
CA THR A 33 0.39 -0.75 -5.18
C THR A 33 0.81 -1.81 -4.19
N CYS A 34 1.81 -2.62 -4.54
CA CYS A 34 2.44 -3.54 -3.61
C CYS A 34 3.96 -3.45 -3.64
N ASN A 35 4.59 -3.85 -2.54
CA ASN A 35 6.04 -3.98 -2.43
C ASN A 35 6.42 -5.10 -1.48
N LEU A 36 7.55 -5.76 -1.75
CA LEU A 36 8.21 -6.61 -0.76
C LEU A 36 9.25 -5.82 0.01
N VAL A 37 9.13 -5.83 1.33
CA VAL A 37 10.10 -5.23 2.24
C VAL A 37 10.79 -6.35 3.01
N GLN A 38 12.12 -6.35 3.02
CA GLN A 38 12.91 -7.20 3.90
C GLN A 38 13.26 -6.41 5.15
N ARG A 39 12.80 -6.85 6.33
CA ARG A 39 13.18 -6.31 7.62
C ARG A 39 13.86 -7.42 8.42
N GLU A 40 15.17 -7.30 8.61
CA GLU A 40 15.98 -8.33 9.26
C GLU A 40 15.77 -9.71 8.58
N GLN A 41 15.20 -10.67 9.30
CA GLN A 41 14.90 -12.02 8.81
C GLN A 41 13.45 -12.19 8.31
N VAL A 42 12.64 -11.14 8.39
CA VAL A 42 11.23 -11.16 8.01
C VAL A 42 11.04 -10.50 6.65
N GLN A 43 10.34 -11.21 5.76
CA GLN A 43 9.88 -10.66 4.49
C GLN A 43 8.41 -10.27 4.62
N GLU A 44 8.10 -9.03 4.29
CA GLU A 44 6.77 -8.45 4.35
C GLU A 44 6.28 -8.11 2.94
N LEU A 45 5.05 -8.52 2.62
CA LEU A 45 4.28 -7.96 1.52
C LEU A 45 3.44 -6.81 2.05
N GLN A 46 3.61 -5.63 1.50
CA GLN A 46 2.77 -4.47 1.80
C GLN A 46 1.92 -4.16 0.58
N ILE A 47 0.62 -3.93 0.80
CA ILE A 47 -0.36 -3.63 -0.25
C ILE A 47 -1.09 -2.36 0.16
N ARG A 48 -1.02 -1.33 -0.68
CA ARG A 48 -1.72 -0.06 -0.44
C ARG A 48 -2.91 0.06 -1.38
N ASN A 49 -4.06 0.44 -0.83
CA ASN A 49 -5.28 0.73 -1.59
C ASN A 49 -5.39 2.24 -1.95
N PRO A 50 -6.36 2.63 -2.81
CA PRO A 50 -6.58 4.04 -3.17
C PRO A 50 -6.88 4.97 -1.99
N GLN A 51 -7.44 4.43 -0.91
CA GLN A 51 -7.80 5.16 0.31
C GLN A 51 -6.61 5.40 1.25
N GLY A 52 -5.42 4.91 0.88
CA GLY A 52 -4.20 5.04 1.67
C GLY A 52 -4.10 4.04 2.82
N GLU A 53 -4.95 3.02 2.86
CA GLU A 53 -4.82 1.90 3.80
C GLU A 53 -3.74 0.95 3.31
N VAL A 54 -2.93 0.46 4.24
CA VAL A 54 -1.81 -0.44 3.97
C VAL A 54 -2.02 -1.74 4.71
N LEU A 55 -2.17 -2.84 3.96
CA LEU A 55 -2.17 -4.19 4.48
C LEU A 55 -0.74 -4.73 4.46
N ILE A 56 -0.24 -5.13 5.63
CA ILE A 56 1.11 -5.70 5.81
C ILE A 56 0.97 -7.17 6.19
N ILE A 57 1.68 -8.04 5.47
CA ILE A 57 1.62 -9.49 5.64
C ILE A 57 3.02 -10.05 5.68
N GLN A 58 3.35 -10.75 6.75
CA GLN A 58 4.63 -11.46 6.85
C GLN A 58 4.55 -12.80 6.11
N LYS A 59 5.62 -13.15 5.39
CA LYS A 59 5.69 -14.41 4.65
C LYS A 59 5.44 -15.61 5.58
N GLY A 60 4.50 -16.47 5.19
CA GLY A 60 4.12 -17.67 5.94
C GLY A 60 3.04 -17.42 7.01
N GLN A 61 2.62 -16.18 7.23
CA GLN A 61 1.54 -15.85 8.17
C GLN A 61 0.19 -15.77 7.47
N ARG A 62 -0.84 -16.28 8.16
CA ARG A 62 -2.25 -16.15 7.75
C ARG A 62 -2.88 -14.85 8.22
N ARG A 63 -2.26 -14.18 9.20
CA ARG A 63 -2.73 -12.90 9.71
C ARG A 63 -1.92 -11.77 9.13
N GLY A 64 -2.61 -10.68 8.79
CA GLY A 64 -2.03 -9.43 8.34
C GLY A 64 -2.51 -8.27 9.21
N THR A 65 -1.82 -7.15 9.09
CA THR A 65 -2.16 -5.93 9.79
C THR A 65 -2.62 -4.89 8.79
N LEU A 66 -3.87 -4.44 8.90
CA LEU A 66 -4.39 -3.32 8.12
C LEU A 66 -4.19 -2.03 8.91
N SER A 67 -3.46 -1.09 8.33
CA SER A 67 -3.13 0.19 8.96
C SER A 67 -3.60 1.36 8.11
N LYS A 68 -4.05 2.44 8.76
CA LYS A 68 -4.39 3.70 8.12
C LYS A 68 -3.84 4.84 8.96
N LEU A 69 -3.49 5.95 8.31
CA LEU A 69 -3.00 7.14 9.01
C LEU A 69 -4.00 7.58 10.10
N LEU A 70 -3.49 7.87 11.30
CA LEU A 70 -4.26 8.28 12.49
C LEU A 70 -5.27 7.23 13.01
N GLN A 71 -5.17 5.97 12.60
CA GLN A 71 -6.03 4.89 13.09
C GLN A 71 -5.20 3.78 13.72
N SER A 72 -5.75 3.14 14.75
CA SER A 72 -5.16 1.94 15.32
C SER A 72 -5.14 0.82 14.27
N PRO A 73 -4.01 0.12 14.10
CA PRO A 73 -3.95 -1.03 13.20
C PRO A 73 -4.92 -2.12 13.64
N ILE A 74 -5.54 -2.80 12.67
CA ILE A 74 -6.42 -3.94 12.92
C ILE A 74 -5.80 -5.23 12.36
N GLU A 75 -5.97 -6.32 13.08
CA GLU A 75 -5.55 -7.66 12.63
C GLU A 75 -6.65 -8.27 11.75
N ILE A 76 -6.26 -8.81 10.59
CA ILE A 76 -7.17 -9.47 9.65
C ILE A 76 -6.66 -10.87 9.28
N ASP A 77 -7.57 -11.81 9.00
CA ASP A 77 -7.21 -13.09 8.39
C ASP A 77 -7.16 -12.94 6.86
N VAL A 78 -5.98 -13.13 6.28
CA VAL A 78 -5.78 -12.98 4.83
C VAL A 78 -6.27 -14.18 4.02
N THR A 79 -6.77 -15.23 4.71
CA THR A 79 -7.42 -16.37 4.07
C THR A 79 -8.91 -16.16 3.83
N ASP A 80 -9.50 -15.08 4.37
CA ASP A 80 -10.84 -14.66 4.00
C ASP A 80 -10.86 -14.25 2.52
N ALA A 81 -11.95 -14.61 1.82
CA ALA A 81 -12.04 -14.48 0.36
C ALA A 81 -11.73 -13.06 -0.15
N ALA A 82 -12.16 -12.03 0.58
CA ALA A 82 -11.93 -10.63 0.21
C ALA A 82 -10.44 -10.25 0.18
N TYR A 83 -9.62 -10.85 1.04
CA TYR A 83 -8.19 -10.55 1.14
C TYR A 83 -7.35 -11.56 0.36
N TYR A 84 -7.80 -12.81 0.24
CA TYR A 84 -7.07 -13.85 -0.45
C TYR A 84 -6.74 -13.46 -1.90
N ASP A 85 -7.74 -12.98 -2.65
CA ASP A 85 -7.55 -12.58 -4.04
C ASP A 85 -6.66 -11.34 -4.17
N LEU A 86 -6.75 -10.41 -3.22
CA LEU A 86 -5.89 -9.23 -3.15
C LEU A 86 -4.42 -9.63 -2.97
N VAL A 87 -4.14 -10.50 -2.01
CA VAL A 87 -2.78 -10.97 -1.71
C VAL A 87 -2.21 -11.77 -2.85
N LYS A 88 -3.01 -12.67 -3.44
CA LYS A 88 -2.61 -13.48 -4.59
C LYS A 88 -2.25 -12.60 -5.79
N THR A 89 -3.09 -11.61 -6.11
CA THR A 89 -2.86 -10.71 -7.25
C THR A 89 -1.63 -9.83 -7.02
N ALA A 90 -1.46 -9.29 -5.81
CA ALA A 90 -0.29 -8.51 -5.43
C ALA A 90 1.02 -9.32 -5.56
N ALA A 91 1.04 -10.55 -5.05
CA ALA A 91 2.20 -11.42 -5.13
C ALA A 91 2.56 -11.78 -6.59
N GLN A 92 1.55 -12.00 -7.44
CA GLN A 92 1.76 -12.24 -8.87
C GLN A 92 2.29 -11.01 -9.60
N ALA A 93 1.76 -9.82 -9.29
CA ALA A 93 2.25 -8.56 -9.87
C ALA A 93 3.72 -8.34 -9.50
N TRP A 94 4.07 -8.50 -8.22
CA TRP A 94 5.46 -8.38 -7.77
C TRP A 94 6.40 -9.40 -8.42
N ALA A 95 5.95 -10.64 -8.60
CA ALA A 95 6.74 -11.67 -9.27
C ALA A 95 7.04 -11.33 -10.74
N LYS A 96 6.11 -10.64 -11.44
CA LYS A 96 6.28 -10.22 -12.84
C LYS A 96 7.27 -9.06 -13.00
N GLU A 97 7.36 -8.15 -12.03
CA GLU A 97 8.33 -7.04 -12.05
C GLU A 97 9.79 -7.52 -12.06
N LYS A 98 10.05 -8.73 -11.55
CA LYS A 98 11.39 -9.32 -11.45
C LYS A 98 11.81 -10.16 -12.67
N VAL A 99 11.02 -10.18 -13.74
CA VAL A 99 11.28 -10.96 -14.97
C VAL A 99 11.83 -10.09 -16.07
#